data_AF-A0A955IZC8-F1
#
_entry.id   AF-A0A955IZC8-F1
#
_cell.length_a   1.000
_cell.length_b   1.000
_cell.length_c   1.000
_cell.angle_alpha   90.00
_cell.angle_beta   90.00
_cell.angle_gamma   90.00
#
_symmetry.space_group_name_H-M   'P 1'
#
loop_
_entity.id
_entity.type
_entity.pdbx_description
1 polymer ?
#
loop_
_entity_poly.entity_id
_entity_poly.type
_entity_poly.pdbx_seq_one_letter_code
_entity_poly.pdbx_strand_id
1 'polypeptide(L)'
;MMLAVVALAVGTVVAGVALTSRSVAPQLGVNAESASKANWAAQSASEYAVAALQTSLDLASLTDGAMMSDFTIAGAKVNVVVTDLDGNPPAGDATEVIVTVTATVNGIPSVKSTQVALTPPPTAPVAVDPYLSEFTLFGQQGVTIGATATVSKWTLSPEAKGSTPIKVGTGFANLASLNINAGARFRDTAMYVDADASASLRTALSDSRFAEGRQIKLDVPARMVSLPSTITSLASGGVQSFTYSTGSTIFPNGRKYSGSVMVQDGATLVLDASVSPAYSFMGITVNKSSKLIIRGDVDIEVNGSLYVLDRSLITVEPGGHADFYVRGNVYTERSSIGADPSVFDGSGCNPANLAAYADPGSIRILAPTSSYANQTFVADNRSFIVASIHMPATAFSTTNSTALAGRVSAKTINIGTGCRVYADTSLDNRNGYTNFEGALYDDSGNPLSGLTDIISGVLAVLNAGKTAEQFAAQINSTVNATIVAPPAPVDGTTARTARATSIINVPVDSMVLEKRATLVADGEADEESNTRTITVVSADAVR
;
A
#
# COMPACT_ATOMS: atom_id res chain seq x y z
N MET A 1 -51.11 -65.07 -15.14
CA MET A 1 -51.70 -63.99 -14.32
C MET A 1 -50.67 -63.18 -13.54
N MET A 2 -49.64 -63.78 -12.94
CA MET A 2 -48.61 -63.04 -12.17
C MET A 2 -47.88 -61.94 -12.97
N LEU A 3 -47.60 -62.18 -14.25
CA LEU A 3 -46.95 -61.20 -15.14
C LEU A 3 -47.80 -59.93 -15.41
N ALA A 4 -49.13 -60.09 -15.45
CA ALA A 4 -50.06 -58.99 -15.68
C ALA A 4 -50.17 -58.08 -14.45
N VAL A 5 -50.09 -58.65 -13.24
CA VAL A 5 -50.11 -57.89 -11.98
C VAL A 5 -48.81 -57.09 -11.81
N VAL A 6 -47.67 -57.65 -12.17
CA VAL A 6 -46.38 -56.93 -12.16
C VAL A 6 -46.37 -55.81 -13.19
N ALA A 7 -46.88 -56.03 -14.40
CA ALA A 7 -46.99 -54.98 -15.42
C ALA A 7 -47.93 -53.83 -14.99
N LEU A 8 -49.03 -54.15 -14.30
CA LEU A 8 -49.97 -53.16 -13.80
C LEU A 8 -49.40 -52.36 -12.63
N ALA A 9 -48.63 -53.00 -11.74
CA ALA A 9 -47.92 -52.35 -10.64
C ALA A 9 -46.76 -51.47 -11.13
N VAL A 10 -45.99 -51.91 -12.13
CA VAL A 10 -44.94 -51.08 -12.75
C VAL A 10 -45.57 -49.91 -13.52
N GLY A 11 -46.68 -50.14 -14.23
CA GLY A 11 -47.41 -49.10 -14.93
C GLY A 11 -47.96 -48.01 -14.01
N THR A 12 -48.51 -48.36 -12.84
CA THR A 12 -49.00 -47.38 -11.86
C THR A 12 -47.87 -46.64 -11.15
N VAL A 13 -46.74 -47.29 -10.87
CA VAL A 13 -45.55 -46.61 -10.32
C VAL A 13 -44.98 -45.62 -11.33
N VAL A 14 -44.82 -46.03 -12.59
CA VAL A 14 -44.29 -45.14 -13.65
C VAL A 14 -45.27 -44.00 -13.96
N ALA A 15 -46.58 -44.26 -14.00
CA ALA A 15 -47.59 -43.21 -14.18
C ALA A 15 -47.66 -42.26 -12.97
N GLY A 16 -47.52 -42.78 -11.75
CA GLY A 16 -47.47 -41.99 -10.52
C GLY A 16 -46.23 -41.10 -10.46
N VAL A 17 -45.07 -41.63 -10.85
CA VAL A 17 -43.80 -40.87 -10.97
C VAL A 17 -43.89 -39.83 -12.09
N ALA A 18 -44.53 -40.14 -13.22
CA ALA A 18 -44.73 -39.19 -14.32
C ALA A 18 -45.71 -38.07 -13.96
N LEU A 19 -46.81 -38.38 -13.26
CA LEU A 19 -47.79 -37.39 -12.80
C LEU A 19 -47.22 -36.49 -11.70
N THR A 20 -46.49 -37.05 -10.74
CA THR A 20 -45.78 -36.26 -9.72
C THR A 20 -44.70 -35.38 -10.35
N SER A 21 -43.89 -35.91 -11.27
CA SER A 21 -42.91 -35.12 -12.02
C SER A 21 -43.56 -33.98 -12.82
N ARG A 22 -44.73 -34.21 -13.43
CA ARG A 22 -45.48 -33.20 -14.19
C ARG A 22 -46.12 -32.16 -13.29
N SER A 23 -46.52 -32.52 -12.07
CA SER A 23 -47.06 -31.58 -11.07
C SER A 23 -45.98 -30.70 -10.43
N VAL A 24 -44.73 -31.18 -10.36
CA VAL A 24 -43.58 -30.46 -9.78
C VAL A 24 -42.83 -29.63 -10.83
N ALA A 25 -42.97 -29.95 -12.12
CA ALA A 25 -42.28 -29.27 -13.22
C ALA A 25 -42.53 -27.73 -13.29
N PRO A 26 -43.74 -27.19 -13.08
CA PRO A 26 -43.96 -25.75 -13.05
C PRO A 26 -43.22 -25.07 -11.88
N GLN A 27 -43.21 -25.70 -10.71
CA GLN A 27 -42.51 -25.19 -9.52
C GLN A 27 -40.99 -25.19 -9.74
N LEU A 28 -40.45 -26.24 -10.36
CA LEU A 28 -39.04 -26.30 -10.75
C LEU A 28 -38.69 -25.21 -11.77
N GLY A 29 -39.59 -24.93 -12.73
CA GLY A 29 -39.42 -23.84 -13.68
C GLY A 29 -39.35 -22.47 -13.01
N VAL A 30 -40.29 -22.18 -12.10
CA VAL A 30 -40.30 -20.92 -11.32
C VAL A 30 -39.07 -20.80 -10.43
N ASN A 31 -38.62 -21.90 -9.83
CA ASN A 31 -37.43 -21.92 -9.00
C ASN A 31 -36.16 -21.72 -9.83
N ALA A 32 -36.05 -22.35 -11.01
CA ALA A 32 -34.93 -22.17 -11.93
C ALA A 32 -34.87 -20.74 -12.47
N GLU A 33 -36.02 -20.15 -12.83
CA GLU A 33 -36.13 -18.75 -13.23
C GLU A 33 -35.72 -17.81 -12.08
N SER A 34 -36.22 -18.06 -10.87
CA SER A 34 -35.90 -17.25 -9.68
C SER A 34 -34.41 -17.36 -9.32
N ALA A 35 -33.82 -18.55 -9.43
CA ALA A 35 -32.38 -18.78 -9.22
C ALA A 35 -31.53 -18.03 -10.27
N SER A 36 -31.94 -18.09 -11.54
CA SER A 36 -31.29 -17.33 -12.62
C SER A 36 -31.36 -15.84 -12.34
N LYS A 37 -32.56 -15.30 -12.06
CA LYS A 37 -32.76 -13.88 -11.70
C LYS A 37 -31.93 -13.45 -10.49
N ALA A 38 -31.90 -14.27 -9.44
CA ALA A 38 -31.07 -14.01 -8.26
C ALA A 38 -29.59 -13.95 -8.63
N ASN A 39 -29.10 -14.86 -9.48
CA ASN A 39 -27.70 -14.85 -9.92
C ASN A 39 -27.33 -13.61 -10.75
N TRP A 40 -28.19 -13.22 -11.71
CA TRP A 40 -28.00 -11.99 -12.49
C TRP A 40 -28.01 -10.74 -11.62
N ALA A 41 -28.92 -10.67 -10.63
CA ALA A 41 -28.97 -9.58 -9.66
C ALA A 41 -27.71 -9.54 -8.78
N ALA A 42 -27.24 -10.70 -8.30
CA ALA A 42 -26.00 -10.80 -7.53
C ALA A 42 -24.77 -10.36 -8.33
N GLN A 43 -24.69 -10.76 -9.61
CA GLN A 43 -23.64 -10.32 -10.53
C GLN A 43 -23.65 -8.80 -10.72
N SER A 44 -24.80 -8.23 -11.05
CA SER A 44 -24.95 -6.79 -11.33
C SER A 44 -24.64 -5.94 -10.10
N ALA A 45 -25.12 -6.38 -8.92
CA ALA A 45 -24.82 -5.72 -7.66
C ALA A 45 -23.34 -5.82 -7.27
N SER A 46 -22.70 -6.96 -7.55
CA SER A 46 -21.26 -7.15 -7.33
C SER A 46 -20.45 -6.17 -8.18
N GLU A 47 -20.79 -6.01 -9.46
CA GLU A 47 -20.12 -5.04 -10.35
C GLU A 47 -20.35 -3.59 -9.90
N TYR A 48 -21.57 -3.25 -9.49
CA TYR A 48 -21.88 -1.94 -8.92
C TYR A 48 -21.09 -1.66 -7.63
N ALA A 49 -21.06 -2.63 -6.71
CA ALA A 49 -20.35 -2.51 -5.45
C ALA A 49 -18.84 -2.31 -5.66
N VAL A 50 -18.23 -3.09 -6.56
CA VAL A 50 -16.83 -2.93 -6.96
C VAL A 50 -16.57 -1.52 -7.52
N ALA A 51 -17.43 -1.05 -8.43
CA ALA A 51 -17.28 0.28 -9.02
C ALA A 51 -17.40 1.41 -7.98
N ALA A 52 -18.34 1.30 -7.05
CA ALA A 52 -18.51 2.27 -5.97
C ALA A 52 -17.32 2.28 -4.99
N LEU A 53 -16.80 1.10 -4.63
CA LEU A 53 -15.60 0.94 -3.82
C LEU A 53 -14.36 1.58 -4.47
N GLN A 54 -14.22 1.44 -5.79
CA GLN A 54 -13.08 1.99 -6.54
C GLN A 54 -13.17 3.50 -6.82
N THR A 55 -14.32 4.13 -6.59
CA THR A 55 -14.54 5.54 -6.99
C THR A 55 -14.54 6.52 -5.83
N SER A 56 -15.20 6.21 -4.71
CA SER A 56 -15.40 7.23 -3.65
C SER A 56 -15.87 6.69 -2.30
N LEU A 57 -16.09 5.38 -2.15
CA LEU A 57 -16.66 4.86 -0.91
C LEU A 57 -15.63 4.92 0.23
N ASP A 58 -15.95 5.66 1.28
CA ASP A 58 -15.22 5.61 2.54
C ASP A 58 -15.58 4.33 3.29
N LEU A 59 -14.62 3.41 3.41
CA LEU A 59 -14.80 2.15 4.13
C LEU A 59 -15.17 2.37 5.59
N ALA A 60 -14.66 3.43 6.23
CA ALA A 60 -14.95 3.73 7.63
C ALA A 60 -16.41 4.13 7.86
N SER A 61 -17.13 4.52 6.81
CA SER A 61 -18.56 4.85 6.87
C SER A 61 -19.48 3.61 6.90
N LEU A 62 -18.95 2.42 6.61
CA LEU A 62 -19.72 1.18 6.58
C LEU A 62 -20.00 0.67 7.99
N THR A 63 -21.28 0.59 8.35
CA THR A 63 -21.69 -0.03 9.63
C THR A 63 -21.67 -1.55 9.48
N ASP A 64 -20.80 -2.22 10.23
CA ASP A 64 -20.59 -3.68 10.17
C ASP A 64 -20.31 -4.20 8.74
N GLY A 65 -19.63 -3.39 7.92
CA GLY A 65 -19.34 -3.72 6.53
C GLY A 65 -20.54 -3.70 5.59
N ALA A 66 -21.74 -3.36 6.05
CA ALA A 66 -22.93 -3.30 5.20
C ALA A 66 -22.86 -2.09 4.26
N MET A 67 -22.70 -2.37 2.96
CA MET A 67 -22.69 -1.34 1.91
C MET A 67 -24.10 -1.07 1.37
N MET A 68 -24.89 -2.13 1.19
CA MET A 68 -26.29 -2.03 0.78
C MET A 68 -27.10 -3.11 1.50
N SER A 69 -28.30 -2.75 1.97
CA SER A 69 -29.24 -3.69 2.57
C SER A 69 -30.61 -3.58 1.92
N ASP A 70 -31.20 -4.73 1.59
CA ASP A 70 -32.52 -4.89 0.97
C ASP A 70 -32.75 -4.05 -0.32
N PHE A 71 -31.68 -3.76 -1.06
CA PHE A 71 -31.78 -3.00 -2.31
C PHE A 71 -32.39 -3.85 -3.43
N THR A 72 -33.33 -3.30 -4.20
CA THR A 72 -34.03 -4.09 -5.22
C THR A 72 -33.40 -3.93 -6.60
N ILE A 73 -32.91 -5.03 -7.18
CA ILE A 73 -32.35 -5.08 -8.54
C ILE A 73 -33.07 -6.17 -9.33
N ALA A 74 -33.70 -5.80 -10.44
CA ALA A 74 -34.43 -6.73 -11.32
C ALA A 74 -35.44 -7.64 -10.58
N GLY A 75 -36.06 -7.13 -9.50
CA GLY A 75 -37.03 -7.87 -8.67
C GLY A 75 -36.41 -8.78 -7.59
N ALA A 76 -35.09 -8.81 -7.46
CA ALA A 76 -34.38 -9.47 -6.36
C ALA A 76 -34.10 -8.49 -5.22
N LYS A 77 -34.19 -8.95 -3.97
CA LYS A 77 -33.65 -8.23 -2.80
C LYS A 77 -32.18 -8.54 -2.66
N VAL A 78 -31.34 -7.50 -2.66
CA VAL A 78 -29.88 -7.63 -2.64
C VAL A 78 -29.33 -7.03 -1.35
N ASN A 79 -28.47 -7.79 -0.70
CA ASN A 79 -27.61 -7.34 0.38
C ASN A 79 -26.15 -7.40 -0.07
N VAL A 80 -25.39 -6.35 0.21
CA VAL A 80 -23.95 -6.26 -0.09
C VAL A 80 -23.22 -5.99 1.20
N VAL A 81 -22.34 -6.92 1.57
CA VAL A 81 -21.45 -6.82 2.73
C VAL A 81 -20.02 -6.79 2.22
N VAL A 82 -19.23 -5.90 2.78
CA VAL A 82 -17.80 -5.73 2.53
C VAL A 82 -17.06 -6.14 3.80
N THR A 83 -16.10 -7.04 3.68
CA THR A 83 -15.24 -7.48 4.79
C THR A 83 -13.77 -7.33 4.42
N ASP A 84 -12.88 -7.37 5.41
CA ASP A 84 -11.47 -7.66 5.19
C ASP A 84 -11.27 -9.10 4.65
N LEU A 85 -10.01 -9.50 4.45
CA LEU A 85 -9.63 -10.83 3.96
C LEU A 85 -9.83 -11.96 5.00
N ASP A 86 -10.12 -11.61 6.25
CA ASP A 86 -10.38 -12.54 7.37
C ASP A 86 -11.87 -12.63 7.73
N GLY A 87 -12.72 -11.80 7.11
CA GLY A 87 -14.17 -11.79 7.30
C GLY A 87 -14.68 -10.81 8.35
N ASN A 88 -13.85 -9.88 8.84
CA ASN A 88 -14.26 -8.82 9.77
C ASN A 88 -14.64 -7.54 9.01
N PRO A 89 -15.31 -6.56 9.64
CA PRO A 89 -15.51 -5.24 9.05
C PRO A 89 -14.17 -4.63 8.61
N PRO A 90 -14.08 -4.05 7.40
CA PRO A 90 -12.83 -3.55 6.86
C PRO A 90 -12.35 -2.33 7.66
N ALA A 91 -11.04 -2.25 7.91
CA ALA A 91 -10.43 -1.03 8.41
C ALA A 91 -10.48 0.08 7.35
N GLY A 92 -10.46 1.34 7.77
CA GLY A 92 -10.54 2.50 6.85
C GLY A 92 -9.36 2.59 5.88
N ASP A 93 -8.23 1.97 6.22
CA ASP A 93 -6.98 1.91 5.45
C ASP A 93 -6.79 0.57 4.72
N ALA A 94 -7.80 -0.31 4.69
CA ALA A 94 -7.70 -1.57 3.97
C ALA A 94 -7.49 -1.34 2.46
N THR A 95 -6.46 -1.96 1.91
CA THR A 95 -6.14 -1.92 0.46
C THR A 95 -6.75 -3.07 -0.33
N GLU A 96 -7.28 -4.09 0.36
CA GLU A 96 -8.09 -5.17 -0.21
C GLU A 96 -9.27 -5.53 0.68
N VAL A 97 -10.39 -5.84 0.03
CA VAL A 97 -11.64 -6.25 0.69
C VAL A 97 -12.30 -7.39 -0.06
N ILE A 98 -13.18 -8.14 0.62
CA ILE A 98 -14.08 -9.12 0.03
C ILE A 98 -15.48 -8.52 0.00
N VAL A 99 -16.05 -8.44 -1.19
CA VAL A 99 -17.45 -8.05 -1.41
C VAL A 99 -18.28 -9.30 -1.53
N THR A 100 -19.17 -9.54 -0.57
CA THR A 100 -20.15 -10.62 -0.59
C THR A 100 -21.53 -10.06 -0.87
N VAL A 101 -22.10 -10.48 -2.00
CA VAL A 101 -23.43 -10.11 -2.44
C VAL A 101 -24.36 -11.30 -2.26
N THR A 102 -25.48 -11.08 -1.57
CA THR A 102 -26.58 -12.05 -1.46
C THR A 102 -27.82 -11.47 -2.11
N ALA A 103 -28.26 -12.06 -3.22
CA ALA A 103 -29.50 -11.69 -3.89
C ALA A 103 -30.56 -12.77 -3.66
N THR A 104 -31.80 -12.38 -3.34
CA THR A 104 -32.90 -13.29 -3.06
C THR A 104 -34.12 -12.96 -3.92
N VAL A 105 -34.62 -13.96 -4.66
CA VAL A 105 -35.88 -13.87 -5.43
C VAL A 105 -36.81 -14.97 -4.95
N ASN A 106 -38.01 -14.61 -4.46
CA ASN A 106 -39.01 -15.57 -3.96
C ASN A 106 -38.46 -16.57 -2.93
N GLY A 107 -37.52 -16.14 -2.07
CA GLY A 107 -36.88 -16.98 -1.06
C GLY A 107 -35.72 -17.85 -1.56
N ILE A 108 -35.36 -17.77 -2.85
CA ILE A 108 -34.18 -18.47 -3.41
C ILE A 108 -32.98 -17.51 -3.40
N PRO A 109 -31.95 -17.78 -2.58
CA PRO A 109 -30.76 -16.96 -2.53
C PRO A 109 -29.75 -17.36 -3.61
N SER A 110 -28.98 -16.37 -4.07
CA SER A 110 -27.73 -16.54 -4.81
C SER A 110 -26.67 -15.70 -4.12
N VAL A 111 -25.50 -16.30 -3.86
CA VAL A 111 -24.39 -15.64 -3.18
C VAL A 111 -23.21 -15.55 -4.14
N LYS A 112 -22.63 -14.37 -4.26
CA LYS A 112 -21.41 -14.13 -5.02
C LYS A 112 -20.41 -13.37 -4.15
N SER A 113 -19.20 -13.91 -4.03
CA SER A 113 -18.09 -13.22 -3.37
C SER A 113 -17.05 -12.80 -4.41
N THR A 114 -16.50 -11.60 -4.26
CA THR A 114 -15.47 -11.05 -5.15
C THR A 114 -14.46 -10.29 -4.32
N GLN A 115 -13.18 -10.63 -4.46
CA GLN A 115 -12.08 -9.89 -3.85
C GLN A 115 -11.81 -8.64 -4.69
N VAL A 116 -11.66 -7.50 -4.03
CA VAL A 116 -11.49 -6.20 -4.66
C VAL A 116 -10.23 -5.55 -4.13
N ALA A 117 -9.32 -5.25 -5.06
CA ALA A 117 -8.19 -4.36 -4.83
C ALA A 117 -8.69 -2.91 -4.80
N LEU A 118 -8.45 -2.23 -3.70
CA LEU A 118 -8.74 -0.81 -3.54
C LEU A 118 -7.47 -0.03 -3.89
N THR A 119 -7.61 0.87 -4.85
CA THR A 119 -6.57 1.81 -5.21
C THR A 119 -7.04 3.17 -4.69
N PRO A 120 -6.40 3.73 -3.65
CA PRO A 120 -6.80 5.04 -3.13
C PRO A 120 -6.81 6.06 -4.27
N PRO A 121 -7.79 6.98 -4.35
CA PRO A 121 -7.85 7.97 -5.41
C PRO A 121 -6.52 8.72 -5.46
N PRO A 122 -5.78 8.64 -6.57
CA PRO A 122 -4.40 9.06 -6.58
C PRO A 122 -4.33 10.59 -6.61
N THR A 123 -3.50 11.16 -5.74
CA THR A 123 -2.85 12.43 -6.07
C THR A 123 -1.51 12.07 -6.71
N ALA A 124 -1.17 12.69 -7.84
CA ALA A 124 0.14 12.54 -8.48
C ALA A 124 1.35 12.60 -7.50
N PRO A 125 1.34 13.44 -6.44
CA PRO A 125 2.36 13.40 -5.39
C PRO A 125 2.59 12.06 -4.71
N VAL A 126 1.51 11.30 -4.49
CA VAL A 126 1.53 10.01 -3.81
C VAL A 126 1.93 8.89 -4.78
N ALA A 127 1.71 9.10 -6.07
CA ALA A 127 2.05 8.14 -7.11
C ALA A 127 3.56 8.12 -7.42
N VAL A 128 4.22 9.29 -7.38
CA VAL A 128 5.69 9.35 -7.46
C VAL A 128 6.28 9.22 -6.07
N ASP A 129 6.41 7.97 -5.62
CA ASP A 129 6.98 7.65 -4.32
C ASP A 129 8.53 7.53 -4.40
N PRO A 130 9.31 8.46 -3.83
CA PRO A 130 10.78 8.37 -3.83
C PRO A 130 11.33 7.30 -2.88
N TYR A 131 10.51 6.81 -1.94
CA TYR A 131 10.83 5.72 -1.02
C TYR A 131 10.62 4.34 -1.66
N LEU A 132 10.00 4.30 -2.84
CA LEU A 132 9.70 3.06 -3.57
C LEU A 132 8.93 2.06 -2.72
N SER A 133 7.97 2.56 -1.94
CA SER A 133 7.23 1.76 -0.98
C SER A 133 6.59 0.56 -1.66
N GLU A 134 6.03 0.68 -2.86
CA GLU A 134 5.45 -0.48 -3.57
C GLU A 134 6.38 -1.72 -3.68
N PHE A 135 7.71 -1.55 -3.61
CA PHE A 135 8.65 -2.66 -3.69
C PHE A 135 9.00 -3.25 -2.32
N THR A 136 8.99 -4.58 -2.25
CA THR A 136 9.58 -5.31 -1.11
C THR A 136 11.11 -5.26 -1.16
N LEU A 137 11.67 -5.47 -2.35
CA LEU A 137 13.11 -5.36 -2.61
C LEU A 137 13.31 -4.45 -3.82
N PHE A 138 14.13 -3.40 -3.68
CA PHE A 138 14.56 -2.58 -4.82
C PHE A 138 16.07 -2.33 -4.77
N GLY A 139 16.80 -2.91 -5.72
CA GLY A 139 18.25 -2.75 -5.81
C GLY A 139 18.65 -1.77 -6.90
N GLN A 140 19.36 -0.69 -6.58
CA GLN A 140 19.78 0.31 -7.57
C GLN A 140 20.93 -0.15 -8.47
N GLN A 141 21.89 -0.92 -7.94
CA GLN A 141 23.10 -1.34 -8.65
C GLN A 141 23.29 -2.85 -8.68
N GLY A 142 22.61 -3.58 -7.80
CA GLY A 142 22.61 -5.03 -7.84
C GLY A 142 21.74 -5.70 -6.80
N VAL A 143 21.30 -6.91 -7.13
CA VAL A 143 20.53 -7.79 -6.25
C VAL A 143 21.17 -9.18 -6.31
N THR A 144 21.62 -9.66 -5.15
CA THR A 144 22.13 -11.02 -4.96
C THR A 144 21.25 -11.75 -3.97
N ILE A 145 20.70 -12.90 -4.39
CA ILE A 145 19.89 -13.78 -3.53
C ILE A 145 20.58 -15.15 -3.46
N GLY A 146 21.01 -15.51 -2.26
CA GLY A 146 21.77 -16.71 -1.96
C GLY A 146 20.95 -18.00 -2.07
N ALA A 147 21.64 -19.14 -2.01
CA ALA A 147 20.99 -20.44 -2.02
C ALA A 147 20.03 -20.56 -0.82
N THR A 148 18.89 -21.23 -0.99
CA THR A 148 17.87 -21.46 0.06
C THR A 148 17.30 -20.20 0.73
N ALA A 149 17.72 -19.00 0.32
CA ALA A 149 17.08 -17.77 0.74
C ALA A 149 15.62 -17.77 0.27
N THR A 150 14.73 -17.22 1.08
CA THR A 150 13.28 -17.23 0.79
C THR A 150 12.74 -15.81 0.74
N VAL A 151 11.99 -15.50 -0.31
CA VAL A 151 11.17 -14.30 -0.44
C VAL A 151 9.71 -14.76 -0.51
N SER A 152 8.89 -14.37 0.47
CA SER A 152 7.48 -14.79 0.56
C SER A 152 6.63 -13.76 1.29
N LYS A 153 5.31 -13.83 1.15
CA LYS A 153 4.39 -12.97 1.91
C LYS A 153 4.56 -13.24 3.40
N TRP A 154 4.45 -12.19 4.19
CA TRP A 154 4.40 -12.31 5.62
C TRP A 154 3.04 -12.84 6.04
N THR A 155 3.01 -14.01 6.70
CA THR A 155 1.77 -14.66 7.11
C THR A 155 0.94 -13.87 8.13
N LEU A 156 1.56 -12.91 8.82
CA LEU A 156 0.90 -12.04 9.78
C LEU A 156 0.48 -10.68 9.17
N SER A 157 0.87 -10.40 7.92
CA SER A 157 0.41 -9.18 7.24
C SER A 157 -1.12 -9.19 7.12
N PRO A 158 -1.81 -8.04 7.29
CA PRO A 158 -3.23 -7.91 7.01
C PRO A 158 -3.61 -8.39 5.60
N GLU A 159 -2.68 -8.28 4.65
CA GLU A 159 -2.84 -8.73 3.27
C GLU A 159 -2.12 -10.05 2.95
N ALA A 160 -1.84 -10.90 3.95
CA ALA A 160 -1.16 -12.18 3.73
C ALA A 160 -1.85 -13.10 2.70
N LYS A 161 -3.19 -13.04 2.64
CA LYS A 161 -4.05 -13.77 1.70
C LYS A 161 -4.40 -12.94 0.45
N GLY A 162 -3.85 -11.73 0.36
CA GLY A 162 -4.18 -10.77 -0.68
C GLY A 162 -3.70 -11.23 -2.05
N SER A 163 -4.24 -10.60 -3.10
CA SER A 163 -3.95 -10.94 -4.49
C SER A 163 -2.67 -10.28 -5.01
N THR A 164 -2.22 -9.21 -4.38
CA THR A 164 -1.03 -8.46 -4.80
C THR A 164 0.24 -9.31 -4.69
N PRO A 165 1.00 -9.51 -5.78
CA PRO A 165 2.26 -10.24 -5.71
C PRO A 165 3.32 -9.40 -5.00
N ILE A 166 4.32 -10.07 -4.44
CA ILE A 166 5.51 -9.44 -3.87
C ILE A 166 6.30 -8.77 -4.99
N LYS A 167 6.55 -7.46 -4.90
CA LYS A 167 7.27 -6.73 -5.95
C LYS A 167 8.78 -6.69 -5.65
N VAL A 168 9.58 -7.21 -6.58
CA VAL A 168 11.05 -7.12 -6.59
C VAL A 168 11.47 -6.28 -7.79
N GLY A 169 12.06 -5.11 -7.55
CA GLY A 169 12.46 -4.16 -8.57
C GLY A 169 13.98 -4.05 -8.74
N THR A 170 14.40 -3.64 -9.94
CA THR A 170 15.79 -3.33 -10.26
C THR A 170 15.91 -1.93 -10.84
N GLY A 171 16.83 -1.11 -10.32
CA GLY A 171 17.20 0.20 -10.89
C GLY A 171 18.50 0.17 -11.70
N PHE A 172 18.91 -1.01 -12.19
CA PHE A 172 20.11 -1.21 -13.00
C PHE A 172 19.75 -1.83 -14.35
N ALA A 173 20.49 -1.49 -15.40
CA ALA A 173 20.18 -1.95 -16.75
C ALA A 173 20.72 -3.35 -17.10
N ASN A 174 21.75 -3.83 -16.39
CA ASN A 174 22.55 -5.00 -16.82
C ASN A 174 22.26 -6.27 -16.02
N LEU A 175 22.15 -7.42 -16.71
CA LEU A 175 21.93 -8.72 -16.07
C LEU A 175 23.06 -9.13 -15.10
N ALA A 176 24.30 -8.68 -15.32
CA ALA A 176 25.44 -9.00 -14.45
C ALA A 176 25.27 -8.49 -12.99
N SER A 177 24.40 -7.50 -12.79
CA SER A 177 24.04 -6.97 -11.48
C SER A 177 22.95 -7.79 -10.77
N LEU A 178 22.36 -8.78 -11.45
CA LEU A 178 21.36 -9.68 -10.91
C LEU A 178 21.95 -11.08 -10.73
N ASN A 179 22.06 -11.54 -9.48
CA ASN A 179 22.55 -12.87 -9.16
C ASN A 179 21.58 -13.60 -8.23
N ILE A 180 20.70 -14.41 -8.81
CA ILE A 180 19.74 -15.21 -8.05
C ILE A 180 20.13 -16.68 -8.13
N ASN A 181 20.60 -17.23 -7.00
CA ASN A 181 20.97 -18.63 -6.91
C ASN A 181 19.81 -19.56 -7.27
N ALA A 182 20.10 -20.68 -7.94
CA ALA A 182 19.08 -21.65 -8.36
C ALA A 182 18.27 -22.24 -7.20
N GLY A 183 18.85 -22.31 -6.00
CA GLY A 183 18.17 -22.80 -4.79
C GLY A 183 17.36 -21.74 -4.04
N ALA A 184 17.34 -20.48 -4.48
CA ALA A 184 16.51 -19.43 -3.88
C ALA A 184 15.03 -19.73 -4.13
N ARG A 185 14.18 -19.38 -3.15
CA ARG A 185 12.74 -19.67 -3.16
C ARG A 185 11.96 -18.37 -3.21
N PHE A 186 11.19 -18.20 -4.27
CA PHE A 186 10.25 -17.09 -4.42
C PHE A 186 8.84 -17.67 -4.34
N ARG A 187 7.95 -16.98 -3.63
CA ARG A 187 6.54 -17.34 -3.54
C ARG A 187 5.73 -16.11 -3.88
N ASP A 188 4.91 -16.24 -4.92
CA ASP A 188 4.01 -15.17 -5.36
C ASP A 188 4.77 -13.84 -5.57
N THR A 189 5.89 -13.90 -6.28
CA THR A 189 6.78 -12.76 -6.50
C THR A 189 6.73 -12.32 -7.94
N ALA A 190 6.56 -11.03 -8.17
CA ALA A 190 6.66 -10.38 -9.46
C ALA A 190 8.00 -9.63 -9.55
N MET A 191 8.70 -9.81 -10.67
CA MET A 191 9.92 -9.09 -10.98
C MET A 191 9.62 -7.87 -11.85
N TYR A 192 10.19 -6.73 -11.50
CA TYR A 192 10.09 -5.50 -12.25
C TYR A 192 11.48 -5.01 -12.62
N VAL A 193 11.65 -4.64 -13.89
CA VAL A 193 12.88 -4.04 -14.39
C VAL A 193 12.59 -2.63 -14.90
N ASP A 194 13.60 -1.78 -14.81
CA ASP A 194 13.50 -0.38 -15.19
C ASP A 194 13.28 -0.19 -16.71
N ALA A 195 12.88 1.01 -17.12
CA ALA A 195 12.61 1.35 -18.51
C ALA A 195 13.84 1.17 -19.42
N ASP A 196 15.05 1.38 -18.87
CA ASP A 196 16.33 1.26 -19.57
C ASP A 196 16.93 -0.16 -19.56
N ALA A 197 16.21 -1.15 -19.01
CA ALA A 197 16.70 -2.52 -18.88
C ALA A 197 17.17 -3.11 -20.22
N SER A 198 18.39 -3.67 -20.20
CA SER A 198 18.97 -4.36 -21.35
C SER A 198 18.11 -5.54 -21.80
N ALA A 199 18.22 -5.93 -23.08
CA ALA A 199 17.50 -7.09 -23.60
C ALA A 199 17.79 -8.37 -22.79
N SER A 200 19.03 -8.54 -22.30
CA SER A 200 19.39 -9.69 -21.45
C SER A 200 18.73 -9.62 -20.08
N LEU A 201 18.70 -8.46 -19.42
CA LEU A 201 17.98 -8.32 -18.15
C LEU A 201 16.47 -8.58 -18.33
N ARG A 202 15.86 -8.12 -19.43
CA ARG A 202 14.45 -8.42 -19.73
C ARG A 202 14.17 -9.91 -19.90
N THR A 203 15.13 -10.73 -20.34
CA THR A 203 14.91 -12.19 -20.38
C THR A 203 14.76 -12.81 -18.99
N ALA A 204 15.27 -12.17 -17.93
CA ALA A 204 15.07 -12.62 -16.55
C ALA A 204 13.62 -12.47 -16.07
N LEU A 205 12.81 -11.62 -16.72
CA LEU A 205 11.38 -11.50 -16.43
C LEU A 205 10.59 -12.78 -16.72
N SER A 206 11.10 -13.64 -17.61
CA SER A 206 10.47 -14.93 -17.96
C SER A 206 10.96 -16.08 -17.08
N ASP A 207 11.71 -15.81 -16.02
CA ASP A 207 12.16 -16.84 -15.09
C ASP A 207 10.96 -17.46 -14.35
N SER A 208 10.87 -18.79 -14.37
CA SER A 208 9.75 -19.54 -13.79
C SER A 208 9.64 -19.43 -12.26
N ARG A 209 10.63 -18.84 -11.59
CA ARG A 209 10.58 -18.53 -10.16
C ARG A 209 9.65 -17.36 -9.87
N PHE A 210 9.40 -16.49 -10.83
CA PHE A 210 8.48 -15.37 -10.68
C PHE A 210 7.09 -15.74 -11.17
N ALA A 211 6.07 -15.30 -10.44
CA ALA A 211 4.68 -15.39 -10.86
C ALA A 211 4.39 -14.47 -12.05
N GLU A 212 5.12 -13.35 -12.12
CA GLU A 212 4.98 -12.33 -13.14
C GLU A 212 6.30 -11.59 -13.37
N GLY A 213 6.50 -11.09 -14.59
CA GLY A 213 7.61 -10.21 -14.93
C GLY A 213 7.14 -9.03 -15.77
N ARG A 214 7.47 -7.80 -15.36
CA ARG A 214 7.08 -6.57 -16.06
C ARG A 214 8.27 -5.62 -16.24
N GLN A 215 8.25 -4.88 -17.34
CA GLN A 215 9.12 -3.72 -17.53
C GLN A 215 8.33 -2.46 -17.19
N ILE A 216 8.87 -1.64 -16.29
CA ILE A 216 8.31 -0.33 -15.95
C ILE A 216 8.59 0.62 -17.13
N LYS A 217 7.61 1.44 -17.50
CA LYS A 217 7.75 2.37 -18.65
C LYS A 217 8.36 3.72 -18.28
N LEU A 218 8.70 3.91 -17.01
CA LEU A 218 9.28 5.11 -16.42
C LEU A 218 10.55 4.73 -15.67
N ASP A 219 11.54 5.61 -15.72
CA ASP A 219 12.72 5.51 -14.86
C ASP A 219 12.30 5.61 -13.39
N VAL A 220 12.83 4.72 -12.53
CA VAL A 220 12.46 4.65 -11.12
C VAL A 220 13.51 5.31 -10.20
N PRO A 221 13.30 6.55 -9.73
CA PRO A 221 14.30 7.30 -8.99
C PRO A 221 14.25 7.01 -7.49
N ALA A 222 14.96 5.98 -7.01
CA ALA A 222 15.18 5.87 -5.57
C ALA A 222 16.17 6.96 -5.09
N ARG A 223 15.83 7.69 -4.02
CA ARG A 223 16.56 8.90 -3.58
C ARG A 223 16.77 8.99 -2.08
N MET A 224 17.92 9.50 -1.66
CA MET A 224 18.16 9.79 -0.25
C MET A 224 17.21 10.87 0.26
N VAL A 225 16.94 10.81 1.56
CA VAL A 225 15.92 11.63 2.24
C VAL A 225 16.55 12.92 2.76
N SER A 226 15.81 14.03 2.79
CA SER A 226 16.29 15.18 3.58
C SER A 226 16.06 14.94 5.07
N LEU A 227 16.83 15.62 5.91
CA LEU A 227 16.50 15.66 7.32
C LEU A 227 15.26 16.55 7.53
N PRO A 228 14.27 16.10 8.31
CA PRO A 228 13.07 16.89 8.56
C PRO A 228 13.41 18.16 9.34
N SER A 229 12.51 19.14 9.26
CA SER A 229 12.64 20.42 9.96
C SER A 229 12.71 20.24 11.48
N THR A 230 12.03 19.21 12.01
CA THR A 230 12.06 18.77 13.41
C THR A 230 13.48 18.47 13.88
N ILE A 231 14.26 17.70 13.11
CA ILE A 231 15.67 17.42 13.40
C ILE A 231 16.55 18.64 13.16
N THR A 232 16.40 19.31 12.02
CA THR A 232 17.32 20.39 11.63
C THR A 232 17.20 21.61 12.56
N SER A 233 16.04 21.84 13.18
CA SER A 233 15.79 22.89 14.16
C SER A 233 16.21 22.57 15.60
N LEU A 234 16.62 21.32 15.91
CA LEU A 234 17.07 20.95 17.25
C LEU A 234 18.24 21.84 17.72
N ALA A 235 18.12 22.33 18.95
CA ALA A 235 19.20 23.06 19.62
C ALA A 235 20.43 22.17 19.85
N SER A 236 21.63 22.76 19.91
CA SER A 236 22.84 22.02 20.25
C SER A 236 22.78 21.49 21.70
N GLY A 237 23.07 20.20 21.86
CA GLY A 237 23.18 19.53 23.16
C GLY A 237 24.60 19.46 23.71
N GLY A 238 25.60 19.90 22.94
CA GLY A 238 27.03 19.76 23.29
C GLY A 238 27.59 18.36 23.08
N VAL A 239 28.85 18.17 23.49
CA VAL A 239 29.56 16.88 23.42
C VAL A 239 29.28 16.10 24.71
N GLN A 240 28.13 15.44 24.78
CA GLN A 240 27.77 14.58 25.90
C GLN A 240 27.47 13.16 25.40
N SER A 241 28.13 12.17 25.99
CA SER A 241 27.83 10.76 25.78
C SER A 241 27.04 10.23 26.97
N PHE A 242 26.08 9.35 26.69
CA PHE A 242 25.18 8.80 27.70
C PHE A 242 25.32 7.29 27.73
N THR A 243 25.48 6.72 28.93
CA THR A 243 25.51 5.28 29.13
C THR A 243 24.45 4.89 30.15
N TYR A 244 23.56 3.99 29.75
CA TYR A 244 22.51 3.43 30.59
C TYR A 244 22.79 1.94 30.78
N SER A 245 23.06 1.51 32.02
CA SER A 245 23.42 0.13 32.35
C SER A 245 22.43 -0.58 33.27
N THR A 246 21.50 0.14 33.90
CA THR A 246 20.45 -0.47 34.73
C THR A 246 19.16 0.35 34.68
N GLY A 247 18.04 -0.32 34.98
CA GLY A 247 16.73 0.32 35.10
C GLY A 247 16.08 0.70 33.77
N SER A 248 14.96 1.43 33.89
CA SER A 248 14.24 2.03 32.77
C SER A 248 14.27 3.55 32.93
N THR A 249 14.71 4.26 31.90
CA THR A 249 14.87 5.72 31.93
C THR A 249 14.27 6.35 30.67
N ILE A 250 13.55 7.46 30.84
CA ILE A 250 13.09 8.31 29.73
C ILE A 250 14.21 9.31 29.42
N PHE A 251 14.60 9.44 28.15
CA PHE A 251 15.64 10.39 27.76
C PHE A 251 15.14 11.84 27.94
N PRO A 252 15.88 12.69 28.66
CA PRO A 252 15.30 13.88 29.27
C PRO A 252 14.99 15.04 28.33
N ASN A 253 15.72 15.20 27.21
CA ASN A 253 15.50 16.30 26.25
C ASN A 253 15.97 15.92 24.84
N GLY A 254 15.23 16.32 23.82
CA GLY A 254 15.68 16.21 22.43
C GLY A 254 16.60 17.38 22.04
N ARG A 255 17.85 17.06 21.67
CA ARG A 255 18.85 18.03 21.20
C ARG A 255 19.79 17.34 20.20
N LYS A 256 20.67 18.13 19.55
CA LYS A 256 21.80 17.62 18.76
C LYS A 256 22.99 17.33 19.65
N TYR A 257 23.12 16.09 20.09
CA TYR A 257 24.24 15.61 20.88
C TYR A 257 25.37 15.16 19.97
N SER A 258 26.57 15.70 20.18
CA SER A 258 27.78 15.27 19.47
C SER A 258 28.46 14.05 20.12
N GLY A 259 27.91 13.55 21.23
CA GLY A 259 28.30 12.27 21.84
C GLY A 259 27.31 11.14 21.51
N SER A 260 27.69 9.93 21.89
CA SER A 260 26.93 8.71 21.58
C SER A 260 26.06 8.27 22.76
N VAL A 261 24.98 7.56 22.46
CA VAL A 261 24.14 6.88 23.45
C VAL A 261 24.46 5.39 23.44
N MET A 262 24.75 4.83 24.61
CA MET A 262 24.92 3.40 24.83
C MET A 262 23.92 2.90 25.85
N VAL A 263 23.04 1.99 25.45
CA VAL A 263 22.15 1.25 26.31
C VAL A 263 22.72 -0.16 26.44
N GLN A 264 22.94 -0.64 27.66
CA GLN A 264 23.61 -1.92 27.88
C GLN A 264 23.11 -2.63 29.14
N ASP A 265 23.60 -3.85 29.34
CA ASP A 265 23.43 -4.66 30.55
C ASP A 265 21.94 -4.81 30.98
N GLY A 266 21.05 -4.97 29.99
CA GLY A 266 19.61 -5.12 30.21
C GLY A 266 18.84 -3.82 30.52
N ALA A 267 19.50 -2.66 30.46
CA ALA A 267 18.83 -1.38 30.64
C ALA A 267 17.77 -1.12 29.57
N THR A 268 16.80 -0.27 29.91
CA THR A 268 15.79 0.23 28.97
C THR A 268 15.90 1.75 28.87
N LEU A 269 16.05 2.25 27.65
CA LEU A 269 15.96 3.66 27.34
C LEU A 269 14.68 3.92 26.55
N VAL A 270 13.92 4.94 26.95
CA VAL A 270 12.71 5.38 26.25
C VAL A 270 12.97 6.74 25.60
N LEU A 271 12.72 6.86 24.30
CA LEU A 271 12.58 8.13 23.59
C LEU A 271 11.08 8.41 23.46
N ASP A 272 10.62 9.57 23.92
CA ASP A 272 9.20 9.85 24.13
C ASP A 272 8.82 11.14 23.42
N ALA A 273 7.88 11.04 22.47
CA ALA A 273 7.39 12.17 21.67
C ALA A 273 6.80 13.30 22.54
N SER A 274 6.26 12.98 23.72
CA SER A 274 5.74 13.98 24.67
C SER A 274 6.85 14.80 25.33
N VAL A 275 8.08 14.28 25.37
CA VAL A 275 9.28 14.98 25.84
C VAL A 275 9.95 15.73 24.70
N SER A 276 10.15 15.07 23.57
CA SER A 276 10.62 15.70 22.33
C SER A 276 10.20 14.88 21.11
N PRO A 277 9.67 15.51 20.05
CA PRO A 277 9.36 14.82 18.80
C PRO A 277 10.61 14.43 18.01
N ALA A 278 11.80 14.93 18.37
CA ALA A 278 13.04 14.61 17.67
C ALA A 278 14.27 14.50 18.59
N TYR A 279 15.22 13.65 18.20
CA TYR A 279 16.51 13.45 18.86
C TYR A 279 17.65 13.33 17.84
N SER A 280 18.87 13.75 18.21
CA SER A 280 20.04 13.62 17.34
C SER A 280 21.28 13.22 18.15
N PHE A 281 21.96 12.16 17.73
CA PHE A 281 23.11 11.58 18.43
C PHE A 281 24.28 11.32 17.47
N MET A 282 25.51 11.28 18.00
CA MET A 282 26.67 10.84 17.22
C MET A 282 26.62 9.34 16.91
N GLY A 283 26.01 8.53 17.76
CA GLY A 283 25.88 7.10 17.55
C GLY A 283 24.94 6.51 18.58
N ILE A 284 24.31 5.40 18.24
CA ILE A 284 23.45 4.65 19.16
C ILE A 284 23.94 3.22 19.20
N THR A 285 24.20 2.70 20.40
CA THR A 285 24.52 1.30 20.63
C THR A 285 23.53 0.73 21.66
N VAL A 286 22.77 -0.28 21.26
CA VAL A 286 21.87 -1.04 22.14
C VAL A 286 22.47 -2.45 22.26
N ASN A 287 22.98 -2.81 23.43
CA ASN A 287 23.77 -4.02 23.62
C ASN A 287 23.34 -4.85 24.84
N LYS A 288 23.72 -6.13 24.90
CA LYS A 288 23.57 -7.04 26.04
C LYS A 288 22.15 -7.09 26.59
N SER A 289 21.22 -7.55 25.78
CA SER A 289 19.80 -7.70 26.12
C SER A 289 19.11 -6.39 26.53
N SER A 290 19.63 -5.24 26.12
CA SER A 290 19.03 -3.94 26.44
C SER A 290 17.97 -3.54 25.41
N LYS A 291 17.20 -2.49 25.75
CA LYS A 291 16.05 -2.06 24.98
C LYS A 291 16.07 -0.57 24.72
N LEU A 292 15.83 -0.18 23.48
CA LEU A 292 15.45 1.17 23.08
C LEU A 292 13.96 1.15 22.69
N ILE A 293 13.12 1.82 23.47
CA ILE A 293 11.68 1.89 23.25
C ILE A 293 11.35 3.30 22.75
N ILE A 294 10.55 3.38 21.69
CA ILE A 294 10.03 4.64 21.16
C ILE A 294 8.55 4.76 21.53
N ARG A 295 8.16 5.89 22.12
CA ARG A 295 6.76 6.20 22.46
C ARG A 295 6.26 7.40 21.65
N GLY A 296 5.20 7.19 20.89
CA GLY A 296 4.66 8.18 19.96
C GLY A 296 5.52 8.33 18.70
N ASP A 297 5.32 9.43 17.98
CA ASP A 297 6.02 9.71 16.72
C ASP A 297 7.33 10.45 16.98
N VAL A 298 8.46 9.81 16.67
CA VAL A 298 9.80 10.33 16.99
C VAL A 298 10.76 10.25 15.80
N ASP A 299 11.31 11.40 15.43
CA ASP A 299 12.40 11.51 14.46
C ASP A 299 13.77 11.36 15.14
N ILE A 300 14.63 10.46 14.65
CA ILE A 300 15.93 10.17 15.28
C ILE A 300 17.05 10.30 14.25
N GLU A 301 17.92 11.30 14.40
CA GLU A 301 19.16 11.40 13.64
C GLU A 301 20.29 10.63 14.33
N VAL A 302 20.95 9.74 13.58
CA VAL A 302 22.18 9.07 14.00
C VAL A 302 23.31 9.52 13.06
N ASN A 303 24.10 10.48 13.52
CA ASN A 303 25.19 11.09 12.74
C ASN A 303 26.35 10.13 12.45
N GLY A 304 26.49 9.06 13.22
CA GLY A 304 27.44 7.99 13.03
C GLY A 304 26.71 6.67 12.84
N SER A 305 27.09 5.65 13.61
CA SER A 305 26.56 4.29 13.42
C SER A 305 25.45 3.95 14.42
N LEU A 306 24.56 3.04 13.98
CA LEU A 306 23.53 2.40 14.79
C LEU A 306 23.90 0.91 14.98
N TYR A 307 24.13 0.50 16.22
CA TYR A 307 24.47 -0.87 16.58
C TYR A 307 23.38 -1.48 17.47
N VAL A 308 22.85 -2.65 17.09
CA VAL A 308 21.91 -3.43 17.91
C VAL A 308 22.47 -4.84 18.09
N LEU A 309 22.95 -5.14 19.29
CA LEU A 309 23.87 -6.25 19.55
C LEU A 309 23.39 -7.13 20.71
N ASP A 310 23.81 -8.39 20.71
CA ASP A 310 23.67 -9.32 21.84
C ASP A 310 22.25 -9.40 22.41
N ARG A 311 21.27 -9.80 21.59
CA ARG A 311 19.85 -9.97 21.99
C ARG A 311 19.16 -8.68 22.41
N SER A 312 19.62 -7.56 21.89
CA SER A 312 19.01 -6.27 22.15
C SER A 312 17.81 -6.00 21.25
N LEU A 313 17.02 -5.01 21.64
CA LEU A 313 15.77 -4.67 20.97
C LEU A 313 15.65 -3.17 20.73
N ILE A 314 15.23 -2.80 19.53
CA ILE A 314 14.60 -1.51 19.26
C ILE A 314 13.12 -1.78 18.94
N THR A 315 12.19 -1.12 19.61
CA THR A 315 10.74 -1.31 19.38
C THR A 315 9.98 0.00 19.56
N VAL A 316 8.77 0.06 19.01
CA VAL A 316 7.86 1.20 19.09
C VAL A 316 6.60 0.76 19.84
N GLU A 317 6.11 1.58 20.76
CA GLU A 317 4.85 1.33 21.45
C GLU A 317 3.66 1.40 20.47
N PRO A 318 2.54 0.70 20.74
CA PRO A 318 1.39 0.68 19.84
C PRO A 318 0.91 2.08 19.44
N GLY A 319 0.71 2.30 18.14
CA GLY A 319 0.28 3.58 17.57
C GLY A 319 1.38 4.64 17.45
N GLY A 320 2.61 4.36 17.86
CA GLY A 320 3.75 5.23 17.62
C GLY A 320 4.45 4.95 16.28
N HIS A 321 5.36 5.84 15.92
CA HIS A 321 6.15 5.78 14.70
C HIS A 321 7.59 6.26 14.95
N ALA A 322 8.57 5.68 14.27
CA ALA A 322 9.98 6.07 14.39
C ALA A 322 10.68 6.15 13.04
N ASP A 323 11.18 7.34 12.70
CA ASP A 323 12.06 7.54 11.53
C ASP A 323 13.52 7.69 11.99
N PHE A 324 14.36 6.70 11.66
CA PHE A 324 15.80 6.73 11.91
C PHE A 324 16.55 7.25 10.69
N TYR A 325 17.13 8.44 10.78
CA TYR A 325 18.00 9.03 9.77
C TYR A 325 19.46 8.72 10.09
N VAL A 326 19.98 7.63 9.55
CA VAL A 326 21.32 7.13 9.89
C VAL A 326 22.33 7.51 8.81
N ARG A 327 23.40 8.22 9.19
CA ARG A 327 24.48 8.62 8.26
C ARG A 327 25.61 7.60 8.12
N GLY A 328 25.89 6.86 9.20
CA GLY A 328 26.93 5.83 9.26
C GLY A 328 26.37 4.41 9.23
N ASN A 329 27.14 3.42 9.65
CA ASN A 329 26.75 2.03 9.43
C ASN A 329 25.60 1.61 10.35
N VAL A 330 24.72 0.76 9.83
CA VAL A 330 23.73 0.05 10.64
C VAL A 330 24.18 -1.40 10.75
N TYR A 331 24.31 -1.89 11.97
CA TYR A 331 24.72 -3.27 12.22
C TYR A 331 23.84 -3.90 13.29
N THR A 332 23.21 -5.02 12.94
CA THR A 332 22.40 -5.81 13.87
C THR A 332 22.97 -7.22 13.99
N GLU A 333 23.23 -7.68 15.21
CA GLU A 333 23.70 -9.02 15.47
C GLU A 333 22.84 -9.69 16.55
N ARG A 334 22.26 -10.85 16.21
CA ARG A 334 21.44 -11.66 17.12
C ARG A 334 20.42 -10.83 17.91
N SER A 335 19.83 -9.84 17.24
CA SER A 335 19.01 -8.80 17.85
C SER A 335 17.76 -8.54 17.02
N SER A 336 16.86 -7.71 17.54
CA SER A 336 15.63 -7.37 16.84
C SER A 336 15.40 -5.86 16.73
N ILE A 337 14.81 -5.46 15.62
CA ILE A 337 14.29 -4.11 15.39
C ILE A 337 12.83 -4.27 14.99
N GLY A 338 11.92 -3.56 15.66
CA GLY A 338 10.49 -3.49 15.33
C GLY A 338 9.65 -4.71 15.72
N ALA A 339 10.25 -5.77 16.27
CA ALA A 339 9.49 -6.94 16.73
C ALA A 339 9.27 -6.92 18.25
N ASP A 340 8.25 -7.65 18.71
CA ASP A 340 8.01 -7.86 20.15
C ASP A 340 9.12 -8.73 20.78
N PRO A 341 9.49 -8.54 22.07
CA PRO A 341 10.43 -9.41 22.76
C PRO A 341 10.17 -10.93 22.67
N SER A 342 8.92 -11.35 22.37
CA SER A 342 8.54 -12.76 22.18
C SER A 342 9.33 -13.47 21.07
N VAL A 343 9.91 -12.72 20.13
CA VAL A 343 10.73 -13.28 19.05
C VAL A 343 12.00 -13.96 19.54
N PHE A 344 12.44 -13.64 20.76
CA PHE A 344 13.57 -14.31 21.39
C PHE A 344 13.11 -15.61 22.08
N ASP A 345 13.15 -16.76 21.38
CA ASP A 345 13.13 -18.07 22.05
C ASP A 345 14.54 -18.58 22.33
N GLY A 346 14.75 -19.17 23.51
CA GLY A 346 15.95 -19.93 23.86
C GLY A 346 17.29 -19.37 23.33
N SER A 347 17.75 -19.90 22.18
CA SER A 347 19.07 -19.60 21.60
C SER A 347 19.10 -18.48 20.54
N GLY A 348 17.99 -17.86 20.12
CA GLY A 348 18.06 -16.84 19.07
C GLY A 348 16.73 -16.15 18.76
N CYS A 349 16.73 -15.35 17.69
CA CYS A 349 15.52 -14.73 17.18
C CYS A 349 14.80 -15.70 16.23
N ASN A 350 13.51 -15.95 16.46
CA ASN A 350 12.67 -16.83 15.67
C ASN A 350 11.38 -16.10 15.26
N PRO A 351 11.25 -15.70 13.97
CA PRO A 351 10.07 -14.99 13.47
C PRO A 351 8.75 -15.73 13.68
N ALA A 352 8.78 -17.06 13.80
CA ALA A 352 7.58 -17.87 14.03
C ALA A 352 6.94 -17.65 15.41
N ASN A 353 7.66 -17.03 16.35
CA ASN A 353 7.16 -16.76 17.70
C ASN A 353 6.46 -15.41 17.83
N LEU A 354 6.44 -14.62 16.76
CA LEU A 354 5.68 -13.38 16.79
C LEU A 354 4.20 -13.74 16.86
N ALA A 355 3.56 -13.37 17.98
CA ALA A 355 2.18 -13.76 18.27
C ALA A 355 1.14 -12.88 17.54
N ALA A 356 1.55 -11.69 17.13
CA ALA A 356 0.70 -10.69 16.50
C ALA A 356 1.44 -9.97 15.38
N TYR A 357 0.68 -9.37 14.46
CA TYR A 357 1.23 -8.49 13.46
C TYR A 357 2.00 -7.32 14.10
N ALA A 358 3.16 -7.00 13.54
CA ALA A 358 3.92 -5.80 13.88
C ALA A 358 4.12 -5.01 12.59
N ASP A 359 3.65 -3.77 12.54
CA ASP A 359 3.69 -2.97 11.31
C ASP A 359 5.14 -2.60 10.92
N PRO A 360 5.69 -3.05 9.78
CA PRO A 360 7.01 -2.63 9.31
C PRO A 360 7.07 -1.15 8.92
N GLY A 361 5.93 -0.48 8.72
CA GLY A 361 5.83 0.96 8.54
C GLY A 361 6.12 1.76 9.80
N SER A 362 5.93 1.16 10.98
CA SER A 362 6.14 1.81 12.30
C SER A 362 7.60 2.19 12.57
N ILE A 363 8.56 1.49 11.97
CA ILE A 363 9.99 1.86 12.00
C ILE A 363 10.48 2.01 10.58
N ARG A 364 10.98 3.20 10.24
CA ARG A 364 11.73 3.41 9.00
C ARG A 364 13.18 3.71 9.27
N ILE A 365 14.06 3.13 8.46
CA ILE A 365 15.50 3.39 8.52
C ILE A 365 15.91 4.02 7.19
N LEU A 366 16.29 5.28 7.26
CA LEU A 366 16.47 6.17 6.12
C LEU A 366 17.94 6.59 6.02
N ALA A 367 18.49 6.58 4.80
CA ALA A 367 19.77 7.23 4.52
C ALA A 367 19.52 8.70 4.12
N PRO A 368 19.97 9.68 4.92
CA PRO A 368 19.85 11.08 4.55
C PRO A 368 20.84 11.46 3.43
N THR A 369 20.58 12.56 2.72
CA THR A 369 21.45 13.06 1.63
C THR A 369 22.90 13.33 2.06
N SER A 370 23.13 13.53 3.36
CA SER A 370 24.43 13.74 4.00
C SER A 370 25.06 12.47 4.56
N SER A 371 24.64 11.27 4.12
CA SER A 371 25.24 10.00 4.52
C SER A 371 26.71 9.89 4.11
N TYR A 372 27.47 9.09 4.86
CA TYR A 372 28.87 8.83 4.55
C TYR A 372 29.04 7.97 3.30
N ALA A 373 30.11 8.23 2.54
CA ALA A 373 30.51 7.36 1.45
C ALA A 373 30.82 5.96 2.00
N ASN A 374 30.22 4.93 1.40
CA ASN A 374 30.36 3.52 1.80
C ASN A 374 29.62 3.11 3.09
N GLN A 375 28.50 3.78 3.40
CA GLN A 375 27.56 3.29 4.40
C GLN A 375 27.15 1.84 4.08
N THR A 376 27.05 1.01 5.13
CA THR A 376 26.49 -0.34 5.03
C THR A 376 25.39 -0.56 6.06
N PHE A 377 24.41 -1.39 5.67
CA PHE A 377 23.45 -2.01 6.57
C PHE A 377 23.72 -3.51 6.55
N VAL A 378 24.11 -4.07 7.70
CA VAL A 378 24.39 -5.50 7.82
C VAL A 378 23.57 -6.09 8.96
N ALA A 379 22.78 -7.10 8.63
CA ALA A 379 22.01 -7.87 9.59
C ALA A 379 22.49 -9.31 9.66
N ASP A 380 22.94 -9.72 10.83
CA ASP A 380 23.68 -10.96 10.99
C ASP A 380 23.20 -11.79 12.19
N ASN A 381 23.63 -13.06 12.20
CA ASN A 381 23.57 -13.99 13.31
C ASN A 381 22.14 -14.16 13.89
N ARG A 382 21.20 -14.54 13.03
CA ARG A 382 19.77 -14.71 13.38
C ARG A 382 19.15 -13.42 13.93
N SER A 383 19.39 -12.29 13.28
CA SER A 383 18.64 -11.06 13.57
C SER A 383 17.24 -11.14 12.96
N PHE A 384 16.28 -10.42 13.55
CA PHE A 384 14.95 -10.26 12.98
C PHE A 384 14.54 -8.79 12.96
N ILE A 385 14.32 -8.29 11.75
CA ILE A 385 14.01 -6.88 11.51
C ILE A 385 12.59 -6.80 10.98
N VAL A 386 11.75 -5.99 11.62
CA VAL A 386 10.41 -5.58 11.17
C VAL A 386 10.48 -4.08 10.91
N ALA A 387 10.77 -3.68 9.67
CA ALA A 387 11.01 -2.28 9.33
C ALA A 387 10.90 -1.99 7.83
N SER A 388 10.77 -0.72 7.49
CA SER A 388 10.89 -0.19 6.14
C SER A 388 12.25 0.49 5.97
N ILE A 389 13.13 -0.10 5.14
CA ILE A 389 14.51 0.35 4.98
C ILE A 389 14.65 1.07 3.64
N HIS A 390 15.01 2.34 3.65
CA HIS A 390 15.23 3.12 2.43
C HIS A 390 16.60 3.79 2.47
N MET A 391 17.58 3.13 1.88
CA MET A 391 18.98 3.54 1.90
C MET A 391 19.62 3.39 0.51
N PRO A 392 19.16 4.17 -0.48
CA PRO A 392 19.52 3.96 -1.89
C PRO A 392 21.02 4.09 -2.20
N ALA A 393 21.80 4.79 -1.37
CA ALA A 393 23.25 4.91 -1.53
C ALA A 393 24.06 3.84 -0.76
N THR A 394 23.38 2.96 -0.01
CA THR A 394 23.95 2.06 1.00
C THR A 394 23.84 0.61 0.56
N ALA A 395 24.85 -0.20 0.85
CA ALA A 395 24.76 -1.65 0.63
C ALA A 395 23.99 -2.29 1.78
N PHE A 396 22.97 -3.09 1.46
CA PHE A 396 22.20 -3.90 2.41
C PHE A 396 22.61 -5.37 2.31
N SER A 397 22.88 -6.02 3.45
CA SER A 397 23.27 -7.42 3.51
C SER A 397 22.64 -8.14 4.69
N THR A 398 22.09 -9.33 4.46
CA THR A 398 21.61 -10.23 5.52
C THR A 398 22.39 -11.54 5.48
N THR A 399 22.86 -12.03 6.62
CA THR A 399 23.61 -13.30 6.74
C THR A 399 23.14 -14.15 7.92
N ASN A 400 23.60 -15.42 7.95
CA ASN A 400 23.44 -16.35 9.07
C ASN A 400 21.98 -16.50 9.58
N SER A 401 21.07 -16.85 8.67
CA SER A 401 19.65 -17.10 8.96
C SER A 401 18.89 -15.91 9.54
N THR A 402 19.30 -14.70 9.18
CA THR A 402 18.57 -13.46 9.47
C THR A 402 17.26 -13.40 8.70
N ALA A 403 16.25 -12.76 9.29
CA ALA A 403 14.98 -12.49 8.66
C ALA A 403 14.66 -10.98 8.65
N LEU A 404 14.09 -10.52 7.53
CA LEU A 404 13.49 -9.19 7.37
C LEU A 404 12.00 -9.37 7.10
N ALA A 405 11.14 -8.68 7.82
CA ALA A 405 9.73 -8.48 7.49
C ALA A 405 9.50 -6.99 7.20
N GLY A 406 8.99 -6.68 6.01
CA GLY A 406 8.90 -5.31 5.52
C GLY A 406 9.62 -5.13 4.20
N ARG A 407 10.38 -4.04 4.05
CA ARG A 407 10.86 -3.57 2.74
C ARG A 407 12.29 -3.08 2.78
N VAL A 408 12.98 -3.20 1.65
CA VAL A 408 14.30 -2.60 1.47
C VAL A 408 14.51 -2.04 0.08
N SER A 409 14.86 -0.75 0.02
CA SER A 409 15.41 -0.07 -1.14
C SER A 409 16.87 0.31 -0.83
N ALA A 410 17.82 -0.19 -1.63
CA ALA A 410 19.24 -0.05 -1.34
C ALA A 410 20.10 0.04 -2.60
N LYS A 411 21.36 0.48 -2.45
CA LYS A 411 22.33 0.52 -3.56
C LYS A 411 22.58 -0.88 -4.10
N THR A 412 22.93 -1.79 -3.21
CA THR A 412 23.05 -3.23 -3.50
C THR A 412 22.34 -4.00 -2.41
N ILE A 413 21.62 -5.06 -2.80
CA ILE A 413 20.92 -5.95 -1.88
C ILE A 413 21.60 -7.31 -1.93
N ASN A 414 22.04 -7.83 -0.79
CA ASN A 414 22.63 -9.16 -0.66
C ASN A 414 21.86 -9.96 0.39
N ILE A 415 20.97 -10.85 -0.06
CA ILE A 415 20.26 -11.77 0.83
C ILE A 415 21.05 -13.08 0.89
N GLY A 416 21.77 -13.31 1.99
CA GLY A 416 22.63 -14.48 2.18
C GLY A 416 21.87 -15.81 2.24
N THR A 417 22.63 -16.90 2.13
CA THR A 417 22.10 -18.27 2.16
C THR A 417 21.26 -18.53 3.41
N GLY A 418 20.08 -19.11 3.22
CA GLY A 418 19.14 -19.43 4.30
C GLY A 418 18.50 -18.24 5.02
N CYS A 419 18.73 -16.99 4.56
CA CYS A 419 18.04 -15.80 5.07
C CYS A 419 16.62 -15.70 4.50
N ARG A 420 15.77 -14.89 5.13
CA ARG A 420 14.35 -14.78 4.76
C ARG A 420 13.93 -13.33 4.63
N VAL A 421 13.14 -13.05 3.61
CA VAL A 421 12.46 -11.77 3.41
C VAL A 421 10.97 -12.05 3.36
N TYR A 422 10.23 -11.42 4.28
CA TYR A 422 8.79 -11.50 4.41
C TYR A 422 8.20 -10.17 3.94
N ALA A 423 7.51 -10.21 2.81
CA ALA A 423 6.86 -9.05 2.25
C ALA A 423 5.57 -8.72 3.00
N ASP A 424 5.40 -7.46 3.38
CA ASP A 424 4.11 -6.94 3.77
C ASP A 424 3.49 -6.19 2.58
N THR A 425 2.48 -6.81 1.97
CA THR A 425 1.80 -6.24 0.80
C THR A 425 0.80 -5.15 1.17
N SER A 426 0.35 -5.09 2.43
CA SER A 426 -0.56 -4.04 2.90
C SER A 426 0.07 -2.64 2.81
N LEU A 427 1.39 -2.57 2.91
CA LEU A 427 2.11 -1.32 2.77
C LEU A 427 2.09 -0.80 1.30
N ASP A 428 1.64 -1.60 0.31
CA ASP A 428 1.67 -1.25 -1.12
C ASP A 428 0.40 -0.46 -1.45
N ASN A 429 0.57 0.85 -1.65
CA ASN A 429 -0.53 1.74 -1.95
C ASN A 429 -1.11 1.57 -3.37
N ARG A 430 -0.52 0.70 -4.20
CA ARG A 430 -0.94 0.37 -5.58
C ARG A 430 -1.02 1.58 -6.51
N ASN A 431 -0.37 2.68 -6.15
CA ASN A 431 -0.42 3.94 -6.89
C ASN A 431 0.92 4.29 -7.54
N GLY A 432 1.94 3.46 -7.38
CA GLY A 432 3.30 3.70 -7.82
C GLY A 432 3.59 3.39 -9.30
N TYR A 433 4.87 3.20 -9.59
CA TYR A 433 5.42 2.94 -10.93
C TYR A 433 4.95 1.61 -11.51
N THR A 434 4.55 0.64 -10.69
CA THR A 434 4.16 -0.70 -11.16
C THR A 434 2.70 -0.81 -11.58
N ASN A 435 1.84 0.16 -11.23
CA ASN A 435 0.44 0.15 -11.62
C ASN A 435 0.21 0.98 -12.88
N PHE A 436 0.08 0.32 -14.04
CA PHE A 436 -0.15 0.98 -15.33
C PHE A 436 -1.57 1.54 -15.51
N GLU A 437 -2.47 1.27 -14.56
CA GLU A 437 -3.79 1.90 -14.47
C GLU A 437 -3.79 3.05 -13.43
N GLY A 438 -2.65 3.31 -12.81
CA GLY A 438 -2.47 4.36 -11.79
C GLY A 438 -2.22 5.75 -12.39
N ALA A 439 -2.10 6.75 -11.52
CA ALA A 439 -2.00 8.17 -11.93
C ALA A 439 -0.75 8.56 -12.73
N LEU A 440 0.23 7.68 -12.89
CA LEU A 440 1.41 7.95 -13.71
C LEU A 440 1.18 7.62 -15.20
N TYR A 441 0.05 7.00 -15.52
CA TYR A 441 -0.22 6.43 -16.83
C TYR A 441 -1.57 6.88 -17.39
N ASP A 442 -1.69 6.88 -18.72
CA ASP A 442 -2.96 7.09 -19.44
C ASP A 442 -3.80 5.80 -19.49
N ASP A 443 -5.00 5.88 -20.06
CA ASP A 443 -5.91 4.72 -20.22
C ASP A 443 -5.34 3.60 -21.11
N SER A 444 -4.26 3.87 -21.85
CA SER A 444 -3.51 2.87 -22.64
C SER A 444 -2.31 2.31 -21.88
N GLY A 445 -2.14 2.70 -20.62
CA GLY A 445 -1.05 2.33 -19.75
C GLY A 445 0.30 2.95 -20.14
N ASN A 446 0.33 3.98 -20.99
CA ASN A 446 1.55 4.70 -21.33
C ASN A 446 1.78 5.85 -20.34
N PRO A 447 3.04 6.23 -20.07
CA PRO A 447 3.31 7.36 -19.19
C PRO A 447 2.58 8.62 -19.66
N LEU A 448 2.05 9.39 -18.71
CA LEU A 448 1.42 10.68 -19.03
C LEU A 448 2.39 11.59 -19.81
N SER A 449 1.86 12.35 -20.78
CA SER A 449 2.68 13.21 -21.63
C SER A 449 3.52 14.19 -20.82
N GLY A 450 4.81 14.29 -21.14
CA GLY A 450 5.79 15.12 -20.42
C GLY A 450 6.30 14.53 -19.10
N LEU A 451 5.69 13.48 -18.55
CA LEU A 451 6.14 12.87 -17.29
C LEU A 451 7.54 12.27 -17.42
N THR A 452 7.84 11.60 -18.53
CA THR A 452 9.18 11.07 -18.80
C THR A 452 10.21 12.19 -18.85
N ASP A 453 9.94 13.29 -19.57
CA ASP A 453 10.85 14.44 -19.65
C ASP A 453 11.02 15.13 -18.30
N ILE A 454 9.98 15.18 -17.47
CA ILE A 454 10.05 15.71 -16.10
C ILE A 454 10.91 14.80 -15.24
N ILE A 455 10.67 13.48 -15.26
CA ILE A 455 11.49 12.54 -14.50
C ILE A 455 12.95 12.66 -14.96
N SER A 456 13.24 12.57 -16.26
CA SER A 456 14.60 12.68 -16.80
C SER A 456 15.26 14.06 -16.60
N GLY A 457 14.52 15.15 -16.78
CA GLY A 457 15.02 16.52 -16.59
C GLY A 457 15.27 16.84 -15.11
N VAL A 458 14.40 16.35 -14.23
CA VAL A 458 14.61 16.45 -12.80
C VAL A 458 15.74 15.53 -12.36
N LEU A 459 15.86 14.31 -12.89
CA LEU A 459 17.03 13.43 -12.68
C LEU A 459 18.35 14.18 -13.00
N ALA A 460 18.40 14.94 -14.09
CA ALA A 460 19.56 15.75 -14.47
C ALA A 460 19.86 16.91 -13.50
N VAL A 461 18.82 17.62 -13.02
CA VAL A 461 18.97 18.73 -12.05
C VAL A 461 19.24 18.23 -10.63
N LEU A 462 18.75 17.05 -10.24
CA LEU A 462 18.91 16.46 -8.91
C LEU A 462 20.30 15.86 -8.67
N ASN A 463 21.01 15.43 -9.73
CA ASN A 463 22.43 15.10 -9.64
C ASN A 463 23.29 16.28 -9.13
N ALA A 464 22.72 17.48 -9.02
CA ALA A 464 23.30 18.64 -8.36
C ALA A 464 22.97 18.77 -6.84
N GLY A 465 22.38 17.76 -6.19
CA GLY A 465 22.28 17.67 -4.72
C GLY A 465 20.94 18.06 -4.08
N LYS A 466 19.81 17.88 -4.77
CA LYS A 466 18.45 18.15 -4.24
C LYS A 466 17.80 16.90 -3.61
N THR A 467 16.76 17.08 -2.80
CA THR A 467 16.16 16.05 -1.90
C THR A 467 14.94 15.34 -2.50
N ALA A 468 14.52 14.20 -1.90
CA ALA A 468 13.32 13.45 -2.29
C ALA A 468 12.02 14.28 -2.21
N GLU A 469 11.91 15.16 -1.22
CA GLU A 469 10.73 16.01 -1.01
C GLU A 469 10.69 17.15 -2.05
N GLN A 470 11.85 17.70 -2.40
CA GLN A 470 11.98 18.68 -3.47
C GLN A 470 11.64 18.07 -4.83
N PHE A 471 11.99 16.80 -5.04
CA PHE A 471 11.60 16.02 -6.22
C PHE A 471 10.08 15.89 -6.33
N ALA A 472 9.45 15.38 -5.26
CA ALA A 472 7.99 15.22 -5.21
C ALA A 472 7.28 16.57 -5.42
N ALA A 473 7.72 17.64 -4.76
CA ALA A 473 7.14 18.98 -4.93
C ALA A 473 7.27 19.53 -6.37
N GLN A 474 8.41 19.32 -7.03
CA GLN A 474 8.61 19.77 -8.40
C GLN A 474 7.74 18.97 -9.38
N ILE A 475 7.63 17.67 -9.19
CA ILE A 475 6.70 16.82 -9.95
C ILE A 475 5.28 17.30 -9.74
N ASN A 476 4.86 17.57 -8.50
CA ASN A 476 3.51 18.08 -8.21
C ASN A 476 3.21 19.37 -8.94
N SER A 477 4.15 20.32 -8.91
CA SER A 477 3.97 21.60 -9.61
C SER A 477 3.81 21.41 -11.11
N THR A 478 4.57 20.49 -11.70
CA THR A 478 4.54 20.29 -13.15
C THR A 478 3.36 19.42 -13.58
N VAL A 479 3.09 18.33 -12.87
CA VAL A 479 1.96 17.44 -13.14
C VAL A 479 0.65 18.19 -12.94
N ASN A 480 0.50 18.98 -11.87
CA ASN A 480 -0.70 19.80 -11.71
C ASN A 480 -0.81 20.86 -12.82
N ALA A 481 0.28 21.44 -13.30
CA ALA A 481 0.26 22.38 -14.42
C ALA A 481 -0.12 21.72 -15.76
N THR A 482 0.27 20.46 -15.98
CA THR A 482 -0.06 19.70 -17.20
C THR A 482 -1.46 19.06 -17.14
N ILE A 483 -1.97 18.75 -15.94
CA ILE A 483 -3.31 18.16 -15.72
C ILE A 483 -4.41 19.23 -15.64
N VAL A 484 -4.10 20.53 -15.55
CA VAL A 484 -5.14 21.57 -15.61
C VAL A 484 -5.79 21.63 -17.00
N ALA A 485 -7.04 21.17 -17.02
CA ALA A 485 -8.07 21.20 -18.05
C ALA A 485 -7.91 20.19 -19.20
N PRO A 486 -8.62 19.04 -19.15
CA PRO A 486 -9.01 18.39 -20.39
C PRO A 486 -9.74 19.43 -21.26
N PRO A 487 -9.55 19.42 -22.60
CA PRO A 487 -10.25 20.35 -23.48
C PRO A 487 -11.76 20.23 -23.19
N ALA A 488 -12.43 21.39 -23.06
CA ALA A 488 -13.87 21.44 -22.90
C ALA A 488 -14.53 20.51 -23.94
N PRO A 489 -15.55 19.73 -23.55
CA PRO A 489 -16.18 18.80 -24.47
C PRO A 489 -16.62 19.58 -25.70
N VAL A 490 -16.04 19.24 -26.85
CA VAL A 490 -16.46 19.79 -28.13
C VAL A 490 -17.89 19.30 -28.32
N ASP A 491 -18.80 20.26 -28.37
CA ASP A 491 -20.23 20.02 -28.41
C ASP A 491 -20.60 19.02 -29.52
N GLY A 492 -21.30 17.96 -29.10
CA GLY A 492 -22.05 17.08 -29.98
C GLY A 492 -21.23 16.10 -30.83
N THR A 493 -20.81 14.97 -30.26
CA THR A 493 -21.22 13.62 -30.73
C THR A 493 -20.59 12.50 -29.90
N THR A 494 -21.43 11.56 -29.45
CA THR A 494 -21.13 10.26 -28.82
C THR A 494 -20.26 10.27 -27.56
N ALA A 495 -20.93 10.41 -26.41
CA ALA A 495 -20.43 9.98 -25.11
C ALA A 495 -20.22 8.46 -25.10
N ARG A 496 -18.98 8.02 -25.26
CA ARG A 496 -18.51 6.69 -24.85
C ARG A 496 -17.37 6.88 -23.86
N THR A 497 -17.67 6.56 -22.61
CA THR A 497 -16.72 6.16 -21.55
C THR A 497 -15.45 7.01 -21.42
N ALA A 498 -15.58 8.24 -20.90
CA ALA A 498 -14.47 8.93 -20.26
C ALA A 498 -14.65 8.81 -18.73
N ARG A 499 -13.74 8.10 -18.05
CA ARG A 499 -13.59 8.20 -16.59
C ARG A 499 -12.99 9.56 -16.28
N ALA A 500 -13.83 10.58 -16.20
CA ALA A 500 -13.43 11.91 -15.75
C ALA A 500 -13.52 11.97 -14.22
N THR A 501 -12.39 11.80 -13.55
CA THR A 501 -12.26 12.10 -12.12
C THR A 501 -12.06 13.62 -11.98
N SER A 502 -13.15 14.38 -11.90
CA SER A 502 -13.08 15.79 -11.52
C SER A 502 -13.27 15.92 -10.01
N ILE A 503 -12.20 16.20 -9.27
CA ILE A 503 -12.32 16.75 -7.91
C ILE A 503 -12.61 18.24 -8.07
N ILE A 504 -13.88 18.61 -8.03
CA ILE A 504 -14.27 20.01 -7.87
C ILE A 504 -14.53 20.23 -6.38
N ASN A 505 -13.56 20.83 -5.68
CA ASN A 505 -13.83 21.49 -4.41
C ASN A 505 -14.67 22.74 -4.72
N VAL A 506 -16.00 22.59 -4.71
CA VAL A 506 -16.93 23.73 -4.76
C VAL A 506 -16.99 24.30 -3.33
N PRO A 507 -16.65 25.57 -3.11
CA PRO A 507 -16.95 26.25 -1.85
C PRO A 507 -18.47 26.21 -1.63
N VAL A 508 -18.92 25.98 -0.40
CA VAL A 508 -20.34 25.77 -0.04
C VAL A 508 -21.27 26.97 -0.34
N ASP A 509 -20.78 28.04 -0.96
CA ASP A 509 -21.55 29.25 -1.27
C ASP A 509 -22.09 29.37 -2.72
N SER A 510 -22.04 28.29 -3.51
CA SER A 510 -22.64 28.34 -4.86
C SER A 510 -23.35 27.05 -5.27
N MET A 511 -24.54 26.83 -4.71
CA MET A 511 -25.59 26.03 -5.36
C MET A 511 -26.66 26.98 -5.91
N VAL A 512 -26.62 27.25 -7.22
CA VAL A 512 -27.80 27.77 -7.94
C VAL A 512 -28.56 26.56 -8.46
N LEU A 513 -29.72 26.31 -7.86
CA LEU A 513 -30.75 25.43 -8.39
C LEU A 513 -31.23 25.96 -9.75
N GLU A 514 -30.98 25.22 -10.84
CA GLU A 514 -31.66 25.48 -12.10
C GLU A 514 -33.15 25.15 -11.98
N LYS A 515 -33.96 26.18 -11.75
CA LYS A 515 -35.40 26.15 -12.01
C LYS A 515 -35.63 26.84 -13.35
N ARG A 516 -36.14 26.11 -14.35
CA ARG A 516 -36.59 26.69 -15.62
C ARG A 516 -37.67 27.74 -15.35
N ALA A 517 -37.31 29.02 -15.46
CA ALA A 517 -38.25 30.14 -15.50
C ALA A 517 -38.30 30.69 -16.93
N THR A 518 -39.51 30.78 -17.48
CA THR A 518 -39.78 31.43 -18.76
C THR A 518 -39.63 32.94 -18.59
N LEU A 519 -38.62 33.53 -19.21
CA LEU A 519 -38.44 34.99 -19.27
C LEU A 519 -39.24 35.56 -20.44
N VAL A 520 -40.22 36.43 -20.14
CA VAL A 520 -40.81 37.36 -21.11
C VAL A 520 -40.05 38.67 -20.96
N ALA A 521 -39.41 39.13 -22.02
CA ALA A 521 -38.72 40.40 -22.07
C ALA A 521 -39.58 41.41 -22.84
N ASP A 522 -40.19 42.36 -22.14
CA ASP A 522 -40.73 43.60 -22.70
C ASP A 522 -39.96 44.77 -22.08
N GLY A 523 -39.39 45.64 -22.92
CA GLY A 523 -38.78 46.91 -22.50
C GLY A 523 -37.60 47.36 -23.35
N GLU A 524 -37.75 48.52 -23.99
CA GLU A 524 -36.77 49.21 -24.84
C GLU A 524 -35.45 49.52 -24.12
N ALA A 525 -34.35 49.45 -24.87
CA ALA A 525 -33.00 49.73 -24.38
C ALA A 525 -32.75 51.25 -24.35
N ASP A 526 -32.34 51.76 -23.18
CA ASP A 526 -31.78 53.10 -23.04
C ASP A 526 -30.24 52.99 -23.14
N GLU A 527 -29.63 53.72 -24.08
CA GLU A 527 -28.29 53.45 -24.61
C GLU A 527 -27.11 53.97 -23.75
N GLU A 528 -27.34 54.52 -22.55
CA GLU A 528 -26.27 55.11 -21.74
C GLU A 528 -26.11 54.58 -20.30
N SER A 529 -26.79 53.49 -19.91
CA SER A 529 -26.49 52.83 -18.63
C SER A 529 -26.36 51.32 -18.76
N ASN A 530 -25.21 50.79 -18.38
CA ASN A 530 -24.89 49.36 -18.46
C ASN A 530 -25.53 48.57 -17.29
N THR A 531 -26.82 48.80 -17.00
CA THR A 531 -27.51 48.18 -15.88
C THR A 531 -28.95 47.81 -16.27
N ARG A 532 -29.25 46.50 -16.32
CA ARG A 532 -30.62 45.99 -16.44
C ARG A 532 -31.14 45.61 -15.06
N THR A 533 -32.27 46.19 -14.66
CA THR A 533 -32.97 45.78 -13.43
C THR A 533 -33.97 44.68 -13.78
N ILE A 534 -33.80 43.48 -13.21
CA ILE A 534 -34.76 42.37 -13.33
C ILE A 534 -35.56 42.32 -12.04
N THR A 535 -36.88 42.48 -12.13
CA THR A 535 -37.79 42.31 -10.99
C THR A 535 -38.35 40.90 -10.98
N VAL A 536 -38.07 40.12 -9.93
CA VAL A 536 -38.64 38.76 -9.76
C VAL A 536 -39.95 38.87 -8.97
N VAL A 537 -41.06 38.41 -9.57
CA VAL A 537 -42.39 38.46 -8.96
C VAL A 537 -42.75 37.06 -8.40
N SER A 538 -42.77 36.98 -7.07
CA SER A 538 -43.30 35.89 -6.22
C SER A 538 -42.53 34.56 -6.13
N ALA A 539 -42.49 34.03 -4.91
CA ALA A 539 -42.04 32.68 -4.57
C ALA A 539 -43.21 31.93 -3.93
N ASP A 540 -43.74 30.92 -4.62
CA ASP A 540 -44.65 29.95 -4.03
C ASP A 540 -43.94 28.61 -3.79
N ALA A 541 -44.26 28.05 -2.62
CA ALA A 541 -43.70 26.89 -1.97
C ALA A 541 -43.82 25.59 -2.78
N VAL A 542 -43.00 24.58 -2.43
CA VAL A 542 -43.43 23.21 -2.03
C VAL A 542 -42.21 22.32 -1.74
N ARG A 543 -42.27 21.72 -0.53
CA ARG A 543 -41.67 20.50 0.06
C ARG A 543 -40.46 19.83 -0.56
#